data_AF-D4CN60-F1
#
_entry.id   AF-D4CN60-F1
#
_cell.length_a   1.000
_cell.length_b   1.000
_cell.length_c   1.000
_cell.angle_alpha   90.00
_cell.angle_beta   90.00
_cell.angle_gamma   90.00
#
_symmetry.space_group_name_H-M   'P 1'
#
loop_
_entity.id
_entity.type
_entity.pdbx_description
1 polymer ?
#
loop_
_entity_poly.entity_id
_entity_poly.type
_entity_poly.pdbx_seq_one_letter_code
_entity_poly.pdbx_strand_id
1 'polypeptide(L)'
;MELGDDEAHIFQVPIPEELSNVGEDYDILVEVTLSYVANPRRTRRYVKGYLSTWLDWCCSRIGENAETFACRIFETGAIIDDDGDFNWVLGEATNRGAAEGYSRKNGTLQKDWCIIKSNQLSDAFCIAVRGHKGWGGLFKAKYSLAVSFEAINQDIPIYEPIRTEIEMAVENGEIEVEMSTDRQ
;
A
#
# COMPACT_ATOMS: atom_id res chain seq x y z
N MET A 1 -11.45 8.61 2.65
CA MET A 1 -10.34 9.46 3.13
C MET A 1 -10.01 10.50 2.07
N GLU A 2 -9.35 11.59 2.44
CA GLU A 2 -8.94 12.66 1.50
C GLU A 2 -7.45 12.92 1.65
N LEU A 3 -6.73 13.13 0.55
CA LEU A 3 -5.28 13.30 0.55
C LEU A 3 -4.85 14.42 -0.42
N GLY A 4 -4.03 15.34 0.06
CA GLY A 4 -3.44 16.46 -0.68
C GLY A 4 -2.15 16.11 -1.42
N ASP A 5 -1.49 17.10 -2.01
CA ASP A 5 -0.14 16.93 -2.56
C ASP A 5 0.90 16.84 -1.44
N ASP A 6 1.90 15.97 -1.62
CA ASP A 6 2.98 15.71 -0.67
C ASP A 6 2.48 15.21 0.72
N GLU A 7 1.21 14.80 0.84
CA GLU A 7 0.65 14.12 2.00
C GLU A 7 0.71 12.59 1.76
N ALA A 8 0.87 11.81 2.84
CA ALA A 8 0.76 10.35 2.78
C ALA A 8 0.02 9.81 4.01
N HIS A 9 -0.83 8.80 3.80
CA HIS A 9 -1.45 8.04 4.87
C HIS A 9 -0.85 6.65 4.91
N ILE A 10 -0.42 6.22 6.10
CA ILE A 10 0.15 4.90 6.35
C ILE A 10 -0.85 4.07 7.14
N PHE A 11 -1.04 2.83 6.70
CA PHE A 11 -1.85 1.83 7.37
C PHE A 11 -0.98 0.63 7.68
N GLN A 12 -1.24 0.00 8.81
CA GLN A 12 -0.57 -1.22 9.24
C GLN A 12 -1.60 -2.31 9.46
N VAL A 13 -1.35 -3.47 8.89
CA VAL A 13 -2.10 -4.70 9.15
C VAL A 13 -1.19 -5.60 9.98
N PRO A 14 -1.45 -5.78 11.29
CA PRO A 14 -0.69 -6.73 12.10
C PRO A 14 -0.92 -8.15 11.57
N ILE A 15 0.16 -8.93 11.45
CA ILE A 15 0.10 -10.33 11.05
C ILE A 15 0.21 -11.18 12.33
N PRO A 16 -0.81 -11.97 12.69
CA PRO A 16 -0.75 -12.87 13.83
C PRO A 16 0.43 -13.85 13.74
N GLU A 17 1.13 -14.09 14.85
CA GLU A 17 2.27 -15.04 14.91
C GLU A 17 1.89 -16.46 14.46
N GLU A 18 0.63 -16.83 14.64
CA GLU A 18 0.05 -18.10 14.20
C GLU A 18 0.21 -18.31 12.69
N LEU A 19 0.18 -17.22 11.92
CA LEU A 19 0.30 -17.22 10.47
C LEU A 19 1.74 -17.03 9.97
N SER A 20 2.65 -16.52 10.81
CA SER A 20 4.07 -16.30 10.46
C SER A 20 4.97 -17.48 10.86
N ASN A 21 4.43 -18.51 11.54
CA ASN A 21 5.19 -19.67 11.97
C ASN A 21 5.81 -20.44 10.78
N VAL A 22 7.14 -20.61 10.85
CA VAL A 22 8.01 -21.25 9.84
C VAL A 22 7.62 -22.69 9.47
N GLY A 23 6.73 -23.33 10.25
CA GLY A 23 6.24 -24.68 9.99
C GLY A 23 5.15 -24.78 8.93
N GLU A 24 4.52 -23.66 8.55
CA GLU A 24 3.37 -23.67 7.65
C GLU A 24 3.62 -22.77 6.43
N ASP A 25 3.95 -23.37 5.28
CA ASP A 25 4.24 -22.69 4.00
C ASP A 25 2.95 -22.33 3.23
N TYR A 26 2.13 -21.45 3.80
CA TYR A 26 0.91 -21.01 3.13
C TYR A 26 1.19 -20.06 1.98
N ASP A 27 0.46 -20.25 0.88
CA ASP A 27 0.38 -19.28 -0.21
C ASP A 27 -0.76 -18.31 0.10
N ILE A 28 -0.40 -17.07 0.42
CA ILE A 28 -1.33 -15.99 0.72
C ILE A 28 -1.41 -15.08 -0.50
N LEU A 29 -2.59 -15.01 -1.11
CA LEU A 29 -2.93 -14.00 -2.09
C LEU A 29 -3.19 -12.68 -1.39
N VAL A 30 -2.37 -11.69 -1.71
CA VAL A 30 -2.60 -10.31 -1.30
C VAL A 30 -3.11 -9.53 -2.49
N GLU A 31 -4.31 -8.99 -2.39
CA GLU A 31 -4.83 -8.04 -3.38
C GLU A 31 -4.95 -6.64 -2.78
N VAL A 32 -4.50 -5.65 -3.55
CA VAL A 32 -4.61 -4.24 -3.16
C VAL A 32 -5.35 -3.50 -4.25
N THR A 33 -6.41 -2.79 -3.87
CA THR A 33 -7.18 -1.94 -4.76
C THR A 33 -7.27 -0.52 -4.19
N LEU A 34 -6.67 0.43 -4.88
CA LEU A 34 -6.83 1.86 -4.64
C LEU A 34 -7.77 2.45 -5.69
N SER A 35 -8.82 3.13 -5.25
CA SER A 35 -9.71 3.90 -6.11
C SER A 35 -9.80 5.33 -5.59
N TYR A 36 -9.60 6.32 -6.47
CA TYR A 36 -9.67 7.72 -6.07
C TYR A 36 -10.34 8.62 -7.10
N VAL A 37 -10.80 9.78 -6.64
CA VAL A 37 -11.42 10.82 -7.47
C VAL A 37 -10.67 12.12 -7.25
N ALA A 38 -10.26 12.74 -8.35
CA ALA A 38 -9.55 14.01 -8.36
C ALA A 38 -10.05 14.89 -9.52
N ASN A 39 -9.87 16.20 -9.39
CA ASN A 39 -10.41 17.15 -10.37
C ASN A 39 -9.63 17.07 -11.69
N PRO A 40 -10.31 16.84 -12.82
CA PRO A 40 -9.66 16.79 -14.11
C PRO A 40 -9.34 18.19 -14.64
N ARG A 41 -8.24 18.32 -15.37
CA ARG A 41 -7.89 19.54 -16.10
C ARG A 41 -8.83 19.70 -17.29
N ARG A 42 -9.44 20.88 -17.43
CA ARG A 42 -10.45 21.18 -18.47
C ARG A 42 -9.95 20.95 -19.90
N THR A 43 -8.66 21.17 -20.17
CA THR A 43 -8.05 20.95 -21.49
C THR A 43 -7.20 19.68 -21.46
N ARG A 44 -7.73 18.61 -22.06
CA ARG A 44 -7.05 17.31 -22.12
C ARG A 44 -6.03 17.29 -23.26
N ARG A 45 -4.77 16.96 -22.95
CA ARG A 45 -3.77 16.60 -23.98
C ARG A 45 -3.12 15.24 -23.72
N TYR A 46 -2.83 14.88 -22.47
CA TYR A 46 -2.20 13.61 -22.08
C TYR A 46 -2.68 13.14 -20.69
N VAL A 47 -2.39 11.88 -20.34
CA VAL A 47 -2.71 11.28 -19.03
C VAL A 47 -1.91 11.93 -17.89
N LYS A 48 -0.65 12.28 -18.16
CA LYS A 48 0.21 13.01 -17.20
C LYS A 48 -0.28 14.45 -17.00
N GLY A 49 -0.39 14.87 -15.74
CA GLY A 49 -0.84 16.22 -15.37
C GLY A 49 -2.33 16.50 -15.64
N TYR A 50 -3.13 15.44 -15.80
CA TYR A 50 -4.58 15.55 -16.00
C TYR A 50 -5.33 15.76 -14.69
N LEU A 51 -4.91 15.09 -13.61
CA LEU A 51 -5.56 15.17 -12.31
C LEU A 51 -4.93 16.29 -11.47
N SER A 52 -5.75 16.94 -10.64
CA SER A 52 -5.31 18.03 -9.76
C SER A 52 -4.26 17.54 -8.76
N THR A 53 -4.50 16.35 -8.23
CA THR A 53 -3.63 15.53 -7.38
C THR A 53 -3.82 14.10 -7.86
N TRP A 54 -2.73 13.36 -8.03
CA TRP A 54 -2.79 11.94 -8.39
C TRP A 54 -2.25 11.12 -7.25
N LEU A 55 -2.89 9.99 -6.98
CA LEU A 55 -2.51 9.12 -5.87
C LEU A 55 -1.77 7.90 -6.40
N ASP A 56 -0.83 7.39 -5.60
CA ASP A 56 -0.32 6.04 -5.75
C ASP A 56 -0.25 5.35 -4.39
N TRP A 57 0.01 4.04 -4.41
CA TRP A 57 0.24 3.29 -3.19
C TRP A 57 1.52 2.47 -3.29
N CYS A 58 2.13 2.27 -2.13
CA CYS A 58 3.29 1.42 -1.92
C CYS A 58 3.12 0.61 -0.63
N CYS A 59 3.69 -0.58 -0.61
CA CYS A 59 3.67 -1.47 0.55
C CYS A 59 5.06 -1.58 1.18
N SER A 60 5.12 -2.20 2.35
CA SER A 60 6.36 -2.68 2.93
C SER A 60 7.06 -3.69 2.03
N ARG A 61 8.36 -3.86 2.25
CA ARG A 61 9.19 -4.90 1.65
C ARG A 61 9.32 -6.11 2.56
N ILE A 62 9.84 -7.20 2.02
CA ILE A 62 10.12 -8.41 2.79
C ILE A 62 11.17 -8.06 3.85
N GLY A 63 10.85 -8.32 5.13
CA GLY A 63 11.72 -8.00 6.27
C GLY A 63 11.73 -6.53 6.71
N GLU A 64 10.96 -5.64 6.08
CA GLU A 64 10.90 -4.23 6.46
C GLU A 64 9.97 -4.04 7.68
N ASN A 65 10.43 -3.29 8.69
CA ASN A 65 9.61 -2.93 9.86
C ASN A 65 8.79 -1.66 9.61
N ALA A 66 7.76 -1.41 10.44
CA ALA A 66 6.83 -0.30 10.26
C ALA A 66 7.50 1.09 10.34
N GLU A 67 8.45 1.28 11.26
CA GLU A 67 9.18 2.55 11.42
C GLU A 67 10.03 2.87 10.19
N THR A 68 10.74 1.86 9.67
CA THR A 68 11.60 2.00 8.49
C THR A 68 10.77 2.23 7.24
N PHE A 69 9.62 1.56 7.14
CA PHE A 69 8.63 1.84 6.11
C PHE A 69 8.18 3.31 6.17
N ALA A 70 7.77 3.81 7.33
CA ALA A 70 7.35 5.20 7.49
C ALA A 70 8.47 6.19 7.12
N CYS A 71 9.70 5.94 7.59
CA CYS A 71 10.88 6.71 7.19
C CYS A 71 11.08 6.71 5.67
N ARG A 72 10.93 5.57 4.98
CA ARG A 72 11.05 5.51 3.51
C ARG A 72 9.96 6.30 2.79
N ILE A 73 8.76 6.40 3.35
CA ILE A 73 7.67 7.15 2.73
C ILE A 73 7.89 8.66 2.83
N PHE A 74 8.37 9.15 3.98
CA PHE A 74 8.51 10.58 4.23
C PHE A 74 9.94 11.11 4.01
N GLU A 75 10.97 10.32 4.25
CA GLU A 75 12.38 10.67 4.10
C GLU A 75 12.97 10.05 2.82
N THR A 76 13.34 10.91 1.87
CA THR A 76 13.92 10.46 0.60
C THR A 76 15.35 9.95 0.81
N GLY A 77 15.58 8.65 0.60
CA GLY A 77 16.94 8.07 0.53
C GLY A 77 17.38 7.24 1.74
N ALA A 78 16.46 6.83 2.62
CA ALA A 78 16.76 5.83 3.64
C ALA A 78 17.22 4.52 2.98
N ILE A 79 18.44 4.10 3.29
CA ILE A 79 19.00 2.81 2.87
C ILE A 79 18.43 1.77 3.83
N ILE A 80 17.88 0.70 3.27
CA ILE A 80 17.25 -0.39 4.01
C ILE A 80 18.02 -1.67 3.79
N ASP A 81 18.15 -2.47 4.85
CA ASP A 81 18.51 -3.88 4.78
C ASP A 81 17.18 -4.64 4.61
N ASP A 82 16.81 -4.94 3.36
CA ASP A 82 15.57 -5.63 3.01
C ASP A 82 15.84 -6.81 2.08
N ASP A 83 14.93 -7.78 2.10
CA ASP A 83 14.99 -8.98 1.25
C ASP A 83 14.38 -8.74 -0.15
N GLY A 84 14.02 -7.49 -0.46
CA GLY A 84 13.47 -7.06 -1.75
C GLY A 84 11.96 -6.80 -1.77
N ASP A 85 11.49 -6.41 -2.96
CA ASP A 85 10.07 -6.12 -3.23
C ASP A 85 9.26 -7.41 -3.43
N PHE A 86 7.98 -7.39 -3.05
CA PHE A 86 7.06 -8.49 -3.40
C PHE A 86 6.87 -8.61 -4.92
N ASN A 87 6.68 -9.84 -5.38
CA ASN A 87 6.47 -10.17 -6.79
C ASN A 87 5.03 -9.83 -7.25
N TRP A 88 4.77 -8.53 -7.41
CA TRP A 88 3.51 -8.02 -7.95
C TRP A 88 3.29 -8.41 -9.41
N VAL A 89 2.04 -8.70 -9.78
CA VAL A 89 1.72 -9.09 -11.15
C VAL A 89 1.81 -7.90 -12.10
N LEU A 90 1.29 -6.73 -11.75
CA LEU A 90 1.36 -5.53 -12.60
C LEU A 90 2.56 -4.67 -12.24
N GLY A 91 2.80 -4.47 -10.95
CA GLY A 91 3.90 -3.65 -10.45
C GLY A 91 3.73 -2.15 -10.74
N GLU A 92 4.71 -1.38 -10.25
CA GLU A 92 4.68 0.09 -10.37
C GLU A 92 4.95 0.59 -11.79
N ALA A 93 5.78 -0.13 -12.54
CA ALA A 93 6.23 0.24 -13.87
C ALA A 93 6.03 -0.93 -14.83
N THR A 94 5.97 -0.64 -16.12
CA THR A 94 5.68 -1.62 -17.20
C THR A 94 6.70 -2.76 -17.31
N ASN A 95 7.81 -2.67 -16.60
CA ASN A 95 8.91 -3.63 -16.55
C ASN A 95 9.20 -4.15 -15.13
N ARG A 96 8.31 -3.90 -14.16
CA ARG A 96 8.51 -4.25 -12.74
C ARG A 96 7.47 -5.23 -12.20
N GLY A 97 6.61 -5.77 -13.05
CA GLY A 97 5.64 -6.81 -12.70
C GLY A 97 5.82 -8.06 -13.57
N ALA A 98 5.20 -9.16 -13.15
CA ALA A 98 5.19 -10.40 -13.93
C ALA A 98 4.49 -10.25 -15.29
N ALA A 99 3.52 -9.34 -15.40
CA ALA A 99 2.83 -9.00 -16.64
C ALA A 99 3.54 -7.85 -17.37
N GLU A 100 4.32 -8.20 -18.40
CA GLU A 100 5.05 -7.22 -19.20
C GLU A 100 4.11 -6.23 -19.92
N GLY A 101 4.48 -4.95 -19.91
CA GLY A 101 3.78 -3.89 -20.65
C GLY A 101 2.60 -3.26 -19.89
N TYR A 102 2.26 -3.76 -18.71
CA TYR A 102 1.20 -3.19 -17.86
C TYR A 102 1.77 -2.51 -16.62
N SER A 103 1.10 -1.46 -16.14
CA SER A 103 1.48 -0.75 -14.91
C SER A 103 0.22 -0.35 -14.17
N ARG A 104 0.23 -0.51 -12.84
CA ARG A 104 -0.91 -0.15 -11.98
C ARG A 104 -1.14 1.35 -11.85
N LYS A 105 -0.15 2.19 -12.15
CA LYS A 105 -0.22 3.66 -11.93
C LYS A 105 -1.05 4.41 -12.98
N ASN A 106 -1.46 3.74 -14.06
CA ASN A 106 -2.17 4.35 -15.17
C ASN A 106 -3.68 4.45 -14.91
N GLY A 107 -4.09 5.34 -14.02
CA GLY A 107 -5.50 5.66 -13.80
C GLY A 107 -5.86 6.02 -12.37
N THR A 108 -7.15 6.24 -12.17
CA THR A 108 -7.76 6.47 -10.86
C THR A 108 -8.16 5.20 -10.12
N LEU A 109 -8.14 4.06 -10.81
CA LEU A 109 -8.34 2.73 -10.25
C LEU A 109 -7.03 1.94 -10.44
N GLN A 110 -6.42 1.56 -9.34
CA GLN A 110 -5.14 0.85 -9.29
C GLN A 110 -5.37 -0.44 -8.51
N LYS A 111 -5.45 -1.56 -9.22
CA LYS A 111 -5.47 -2.90 -8.62
C LYS A 111 -4.13 -3.56 -8.90
N ASP A 112 -3.61 -4.32 -7.95
CA ASP A 112 -2.47 -5.22 -8.13
C ASP A 112 -2.61 -6.39 -7.15
N TRP A 113 -1.97 -7.51 -7.46
CA TRP A 113 -1.99 -8.68 -6.60
C TRP A 113 -0.65 -9.43 -6.66
N CYS A 114 -0.35 -10.16 -5.59
CA CYS A 114 0.79 -11.06 -5.51
C CYS A 114 0.48 -12.25 -4.62
N ILE A 115 1.22 -13.33 -4.83
CA ILE A 115 1.19 -14.50 -3.94
C ILE A 115 2.46 -14.44 -3.11
N ILE A 116 2.29 -14.41 -1.80
CA ILE A 116 3.36 -14.28 -0.81
C ILE A 116 3.33 -15.53 0.07
N LYS A 117 4.50 -16.03 0.44
CA LYS A 117 4.59 -17.09 1.46
C LYS A 117 4.36 -16.50 2.84
N SER A 118 3.62 -17.19 3.69
CA SER A 118 3.41 -16.84 5.12
C SER A 118 4.69 -16.39 5.83
N ASN A 119 5.80 -17.11 5.65
CA ASN A 119 7.09 -16.80 6.26
C ASN A 119 7.80 -15.54 5.71
N GLN A 120 7.32 -14.98 4.59
CA GLN A 120 7.81 -13.72 4.02
C GLN A 120 7.00 -12.51 4.53
N LEU A 121 5.85 -12.75 5.16
CA LEU A 121 5.14 -11.71 5.89
C LEU A 121 5.85 -11.51 7.23
N SER A 122 6.43 -10.33 7.41
CA SER A 122 6.96 -9.90 8.70
C SER A 122 5.81 -9.67 9.71
N ASP A 123 6.15 -9.24 10.93
CA ASP A 123 5.21 -8.96 12.01
C ASP A 123 4.03 -8.05 11.60
N ALA A 124 4.22 -7.20 10.59
CA ALA A 124 3.15 -6.38 10.04
C ALA A 124 3.31 -6.08 8.55
N PHE A 125 2.18 -6.08 7.83
CA PHE A 125 2.10 -5.59 6.47
C PHE A 125 1.71 -4.12 6.47
N CYS A 126 2.62 -3.25 6.02
CA CYS A 126 2.37 -1.81 5.94
C CYS A 126 2.00 -1.40 4.51
N ILE A 127 1.04 -0.47 4.39
CA ILE A 127 0.66 0.12 3.11
C ILE A 127 0.50 1.64 3.27
N ALA A 128 1.07 2.39 2.34
CA ALA A 128 0.94 3.82 2.29
C ALA A 128 0.23 4.26 1.01
N VAL A 129 -0.69 5.20 1.14
CA VAL A 129 -1.28 5.95 0.04
C VAL A 129 -0.61 7.31 0.00
N ARG A 130 -0.01 7.68 -1.14
CA ARG A 130 0.75 8.93 -1.30
C ARG A 130 0.09 9.84 -2.31
N GLY A 131 0.03 11.11 -1.96
CA GLY A 131 -0.47 12.17 -2.81
C GLY A 131 0.66 12.84 -3.57
N HIS A 132 0.57 12.82 -4.88
CA HIS A 132 1.54 13.46 -5.75
C HIS A 132 0.96 14.71 -6.39
N LYS A 133 1.83 15.70 -6.57
CA LYS A 133 1.49 16.96 -7.20
C LYS A 133 0.99 16.77 -8.64
N GLY A 134 -0.22 17.24 -8.90
CA GLY A 134 -0.80 17.37 -10.24
C GLY A 134 -0.83 18.82 -10.71
N TRP A 135 -1.87 19.20 -11.47
CA TRP A 135 -2.00 20.58 -11.97
C TRP A 135 -2.57 21.57 -10.94
N GLY A 136 -3.13 21.09 -9.83
CA GLY A 136 -3.79 21.94 -8.83
C GLY A 136 -3.55 21.44 -7.42
N GLY A 137 -2.43 21.88 -6.81
CA GLY A 137 -2.00 21.43 -5.47
C GLY A 137 -3.01 21.72 -4.35
N LEU A 138 -3.87 22.73 -4.51
CA LEU A 138 -4.89 23.05 -3.50
C LEU A 138 -6.08 22.05 -3.45
N PHE A 139 -6.14 21.07 -4.36
CA PHE A 139 -7.25 20.13 -4.41
C PHE A 139 -6.87 18.78 -3.81
N LYS A 140 -7.53 18.39 -2.72
CA LYS A 140 -7.43 17.05 -2.15
C LYS A 140 -8.18 16.03 -3.02
N ALA A 141 -7.60 14.84 -3.15
CA ALA A 141 -8.22 13.70 -3.82
C ALA A 141 -8.95 12.83 -2.80
N LYS A 142 -10.19 12.42 -3.11
CA LYS A 142 -10.94 11.48 -2.27
C LYS A 142 -10.59 10.06 -2.69
N TYR A 143 -10.31 9.18 -1.74
CA TYR A 143 -9.94 7.80 -2.06
C TYR A 143 -10.54 6.77 -1.12
N SER A 144 -10.58 5.54 -1.65
CA SER A 144 -10.89 4.30 -0.96
C SER A 144 -9.78 3.30 -1.25
N LEU A 145 -9.27 2.67 -0.20
CA LEU A 145 -8.29 1.61 -0.25
C LEU A 145 -8.95 0.33 0.27
N ALA A 146 -8.77 -0.77 -0.46
CA ALA A 146 -9.16 -2.09 -0.03
C ALA A 146 -7.95 -3.03 -0.14
N VAL A 147 -7.67 -3.76 0.92
CA VAL A 147 -6.63 -4.79 0.98
C VAL A 147 -7.29 -6.09 1.41
N SER A 148 -7.03 -7.17 0.70
CA SER A 148 -7.52 -8.51 1.03
C SER A 148 -6.39 -9.52 1.11
N PHE A 149 -6.54 -10.48 2.02
CA PHE A 149 -5.63 -11.59 2.25
C PHE A 149 -6.42 -12.89 2.12
N GLU A 150 -6.00 -13.80 1.24
CA GLU A 150 -6.68 -15.07 1.01
C GLU A 150 -5.67 -16.22 0.98
N ALA A 151 -5.89 -17.29 1.75
CA ALA A 151 -5.09 -18.51 1.62
C ALA A 151 -5.58 -19.33 0.42
N ILE A 152 -4.71 -19.54 -0.55
CA ILE A 152 -5.05 -20.26 -1.79
C ILE A 152 -5.07 -21.78 -1.55
N ASN A 153 -4.17 -22.28 -0.69
CA ASN A 153 -3.90 -23.73 -0.60
C ASN A 153 -4.70 -24.46 0.49
N GLN A 154 -5.38 -23.73 1.38
CA GLN A 154 -6.08 -24.33 2.50
C GLN A 154 -7.19 -23.40 3.02
N ASP A 155 -8.37 -23.97 3.32
CA ASP A 155 -9.49 -23.28 3.96
C ASP A 155 -9.15 -23.00 5.44
N ILE A 156 -8.30 -22.00 5.67
CA ILE A 156 -7.95 -21.54 7.01
C ILE A 156 -8.68 -20.22 7.28
N PRO A 157 -9.32 -20.06 8.45
CA PRO A 157 -9.99 -18.83 8.82
C PRO A 157 -8.96 -17.75 9.20
N ILE A 158 -8.23 -17.21 8.20
CA ILE A 158 -7.19 -16.19 8.38
C ILE A 158 -7.77 -14.84 8.83
N TYR A 159 -9.01 -14.55 8.46
CA TYR A 159 -9.64 -13.27 8.74
C TYR A 159 -9.95 -13.04 10.23
N GLU A 160 -10.26 -14.08 11.00
CA GLU A 160 -10.64 -13.93 12.41
C GLU A 160 -9.43 -13.58 13.30
N PRO A 161 -8.27 -14.25 13.19
CA PRO A 161 -7.03 -13.83 13.86
C PRO A 161 -6.62 -12.40 13.52
N ILE A 162 -6.58 -12.04 12.23
CA ILE A 162 -6.22 -10.69 11.78
C ILE A 162 -7.21 -9.65 12.32
N ARG A 163 -8.52 -9.94 12.30
CA ARG A 163 -9.53 -9.04 12.86
C ARG A 163 -9.31 -8.82 14.35
N THR A 164 -9.02 -9.87 15.10
CA THR A 164 -8.80 -9.79 16.55
C THR A 164 -7.61 -8.88 16.87
N GLU A 165 -6.49 -9.06 16.16
CA GLU A 165 -5.30 -8.21 16.30
C GLU A 165 -5.57 -6.74 15.88
N ILE A 166 -6.30 -6.52 14.79
CA ILE A 166 -6.70 -5.17 14.37
C ILE A 166 -7.59 -4.51 15.44
N GLU A 167 -8.61 -5.21 15.95
CA GLU A 167 -9.50 -4.67 16.99
C GLU A 167 -8.72 -4.31 18.25
N MET A 168 -7.79 -5.16 18.68
CA MET A 168 -6.89 -4.87 19.80
C MET A 168 -6.00 -3.66 19.53
N ALA A 169 -5.42 -3.54 18.34
CA ALA A 169 -4.55 -2.42 17.99
C ALA A 169 -5.33 -1.09 17.77
N VAL A 170 -6.59 -1.16 17.30
CA VAL A 170 -7.51 0.01 17.22
C VAL A 170 -7.89 0.46 18.63
N GLU A 171 -8.21 -0.47 19.53
CA GLU A 171 -8.55 -0.17 20.92
C GLU A 171 -7.35 0.44 21.68
N ASN A 172 -6.12 0.03 21.33
CA ASN A 172 -4.87 0.59 21.87
C ASN A 172 -4.41 1.90 21.19
N GLY A 173 -5.05 2.33 20.08
CA GLY A 173 -4.84 3.62 19.44
C GLY A 173 -3.59 3.75 18.55
N GLU A 174 -3.03 2.65 18.04
CA GLU A 174 -1.73 2.64 17.36
C GLU A 174 -1.78 2.85 15.83
N ILE A 175 -2.97 2.94 15.21
CA ILE A 175 -3.09 2.66 13.75
C ILE A 175 -3.09 3.89 12.83
N GLU A 176 -3.33 5.11 13.30
CA GLU A 176 -3.37 6.29 12.42
C GLU A 176 -2.22 7.27 12.71
N VAL A 177 -1.09 7.04 12.05
CA VAL A 177 -0.04 8.06 11.94
C VAL A 177 -0.34 8.93 10.71
N GLU A 178 -1.27 9.88 10.86
CA GLU A 178 -1.41 11.02 9.95
C GLU A 178 -0.29 12.03 10.26
N MET A 179 0.80 12.02 9.49
CA MET A 179 1.83 13.07 9.57
C MET A 179 1.72 14.01 8.37
N SER A 180 1.05 15.14 8.56
CA SER A 180 1.09 16.25 7.60
C SER A 180 2.44 16.98 7.72
N THR A 181 3.20 17.05 6.63
CA THR A 181 4.45 17.80 6.60
C THR A 181 4.14 19.31 6.51
N ASP A 182 3.93 19.96 7.66
CA ASP A 182 3.89 21.43 7.73
C ASP A 182 5.31 21.96 7.46
N ARG A 183 5.57 22.41 6.23
CA ARG A 183 6.77 23.22 5.94
C ARG A 183 6.49 24.67 6.33
N GLN A 184 7.21 25.14 7.36
CA GLN A 184 7.37 26.56 7.74
C GLN A 184 7.85 27.43 6.58
#